data_AF-A0A2E7P499-F1
#
_entry.id   AF-A0A2E7P499-F1
#
_cell.length_a   1.000
_cell.length_b   1.000
_cell.length_c   1.000
_cell.angle_alpha   90.00
_cell.angle_beta   90.00
_cell.angle_gamma   90.00
#
_symmetry.space_group_name_H-M   'P 1'
#
loop_
_entity.id
_entity.type
_entity.pdbx_description
1 polymer ?
#
loop_
_entity_poly.entity_id
_entity_poly.type
_entity_poly.pdbx_seq_one_letter_code
_entity_poly.pdbx_strand_id
1 'polypeptide(L)'
;MSSQLNHDEEYCPVARSVSVVGDRWALLIVRDAFDGVCRFGDFQRNLSVSKNILADRLRKLVDAGILQTQAASDGTSYQEYVLTEAGLSLFPLIVALRQWGEAHLFKRGERHSVLIDAETGKRVTYMAPLSTDGSPLHPARTLVRKVK
;
A
#
# COMPACT_ATOMS: atom_id res chain seq x y z
N MET A 1 -4.32 16.12 -23.50
CA MET A 1 -5.49 15.31 -23.90
C MET A 1 -6.22 14.90 -22.64
N SER A 2 -7.28 15.61 -22.33
CA SER A 2 -8.10 15.46 -21.12
C SER A 2 -8.89 14.17 -21.24
N SER A 3 -8.48 13.14 -20.50
CA SER A 3 -9.27 11.93 -20.30
C SER A 3 -10.56 12.34 -19.61
N GLN A 4 -11.70 12.29 -20.31
CA GLN A 4 -13.01 12.40 -19.69
C GLN A 4 -13.17 11.26 -18.69
N LEU A 5 -12.98 11.56 -17.40
CA LEU A 5 -13.32 10.64 -16.32
C LEU A 5 -14.83 10.43 -16.40
N ASN A 6 -15.26 9.16 -16.40
CA ASN A 6 -16.69 8.85 -16.38
C ASN A 6 -17.29 9.46 -15.10
N HIS A 7 -18.52 9.99 -15.15
CA HIS A 7 -19.17 10.65 -14.00
C HIS A 7 -19.25 9.74 -12.74
N ASP A 8 -19.22 8.42 -12.91
CA ASP A 8 -19.12 7.44 -11.82
C ASP A 8 -17.72 7.32 -11.18
N GLU A 9 -16.64 7.63 -11.90
CA GLU A 9 -15.26 7.68 -11.35
C GLU A 9 -15.08 8.92 -10.45
N GLU A 10 -15.80 9.99 -10.73
CA GLU A 10 -15.66 11.26 -10.01
C GLU A 10 -16.11 11.14 -8.55
N TYR A 11 -17.09 10.28 -8.25
CA TYR A 11 -17.62 10.08 -6.88
C TYR A 11 -17.24 8.74 -6.24
N CYS A 12 -16.40 7.92 -6.87
CA CYS A 12 -16.01 6.62 -6.34
C CYS A 12 -14.64 6.70 -5.65
N PRO A 13 -14.57 6.63 -4.30
CA PRO A 13 -13.30 6.67 -3.58
C PRO A 13 -12.37 5.53 -3.99
N VAL A 14 -12.91 4.34 -4.24
CA VAL A 14 -12.12 3.18 -4.68
C VAL A 14 -11.46 3.43 -6.03
N ALA A 15 -12.20 3.99 -7.00
CA ALA A 15 -11.63 4.31 -8.32
C ALA A 15 -10.50 5.34 -8.21
N ARG A 16 -10.69 6.38 -7.38
CA ARG A 16 -9.64 7.37 -7.09
C ARG A 16 -8.43 6.76 -6.36
N SER A 17 -8.64 5.81 -5.46
CA SER A 17 -7.51 5.11 -4.82
C SER A 17 -6.75 4.24 -5.83
N VAL A 18 -7.46 3.51 -6.69
CA VAL A 18 -6.84 2.63 -7.71
C VAL A 18 -6.04 3.44 -8.73
N SER A 19 -6.41 4.68 -9.06
CA SER A 19 -5.60 5.52 -9.95
C SER A 19 -4.25 5.95 -9.34
N VAL A 20 -4.14 5.92 -8.00
CA VAL A 20 -2.91 6.26 -7.27
C VAL A 20 -2.08 5.02 -6.93
N VAL A 21 -2.71 3.98 -6.34
CA VAL A 21 -2.00 2.80 -5.80
C VAL A 21 -2.35 1.49 -6.50
N GLY A 22 -3.19 1.51 -7.54
CA GLY A 22 -3.69 0.30 -8.19
C GLY A 22 -2.73 -0.37 -9.16
N ASP A 23 -1.60 0.26 -9.49
CA ASP A 23 -0.61 -0.37 -10.34
C ASP A 23 0.31 -1.31 -9.54
N ARG A 24 0.84 -2.35 -10.22
CA ARG A 24 1.64 -3.42 -9.61
C ARG A 24 2.76 -2.93 -8.69
N TRP A 25 3.43 -1.83 -9.03
CA TRP A 25 4.64 -1.41 -8.32
C TRP A 25 4.35 -0.49 -7.15
N ALA A 26 3.27 0.30 -7.20
CA ALA A 26 2.93 1.25 -6.16
C ALA A 26 2.84 0.60 -4.78
N LEU A 27 2.04 -0.46 -4.65
CA LEU A 27 1.86 -1.16 -3.37
C LEU A 27 3.09 -1.98 -2.94
N LEU A 28 3.93 -2.42 -3.88
CA LEU A 28 5.19 -3.09 -3.55
C LEU A 28 6.24 -2.11 -3.02
N ILE A 29 6.29 -0.90 -3.56
CA ILE A 29 7.14 0.19 -3.02
C ILE A 29 6.65 0.57 -1.63
N VAL A 30 5.34 0.76 -1.43
CA VAL A 30 4.77 1.07 -0.12
C VAL A 30 5.06 -0.04 0.90
N ARG A 31 4.93 -1.31 0.50
CA ARG A 31 5.33 -2.46 1.34
C ARG A 31 6.79 -2.36 1.76
N ASP A 32 7.70 -2.16 0.82
CA ASP A 32 9.13 -2.06 1.11
C ASP A 32 9.44 -0.86 2.02
N ALA A 33 8.71 0.25 1.87
CA ALA A 33 8.84 1.41 2.74
C ALA A 33 8.42 1.11 4.20
N PHE A 34 7.37 0.31 4.40
CA PHE A 34 7.02 -0.20 5.74
C PHE A 34 8.10 -1.12 6.32
N ASP A 35 8.82 -1.86 5.46
CA ASP A 35 9.96 -2.70 5.86
C ASP A 35 11.26 -1.88 6.07
N GLY A 36 11.18 -0.54 6.02
CA GLY A 36 12.29 0.38 6.28
C GLY A 36 13.15 0.73 5.06
N VAL A 37 12.77 0.27 3.86
CA VAL A 37 13.48 0.63 2.62
C VAL A 37 13.17 2.08 2.27
N CYS A 38 14.21 2.91 2.17
CA CYS A 38 14.04 4.34 1.88
C CYS A 38 14.89 4.83 0.70
N ARG A 39 15.82 4.03 0.17
CA ARG A 39 16.73 4.45 -0.92
C ARG A 39 16.31 3.88 -2.26
N PHE A 40 16.50 4.67 -3.31
CA PHE A 40 16.22 4.25 -4.70
C PHE A 40 16.90 2.92 -5.06
N GLY A 41 18.19 2.78 -4.74
CA GLY A 41 18.95 1.58 -5.04
C GLY A 41 18.43 0.33 -4.32
N ASP A 42 17.92 0.49 -3.10
CA ASP A 42 17.38 -0.61 -2.31
C ASP A 42 16.02 -1.06 -2.85
N PHE A 43 15.11 -0.12 -3.17
CA PHE A 43 13.88 -0.44 -3.89
C PHE A 43 14.17 -1.15 -5.22
N GLN A 44 15.15 -0.67 -5.98
CA GLN A 44 15.49 -1.27 -7.26
C GLN A 44 15.95 -2.72 -7.10
N ARG A 45 16.82 -2.99 -6.10
CA ARG A 45 17.33 -4.33 -5.81
C ARG A 45 16.21 -5.26 -5.34
N ASN A 46 15.38 -4.82 -4.39
CA ASN A 46 14.32 -5.65 -3.80
C ASN A 46 13.22 -5.98 -4.81
N LEU A 47 12.82 -5.02 -5.63
CA LEU A 47 11.70 -5.18 -6.56
C LEU A 47 12.11 -5.74 -7.92
N SER A 48 13.42 -5.78 -8.23
CA SER A 48 13.95 -6.21 -9.53
C SER A 48 13.28 -5.50 -10.73
N VAL A 49 12.96 -4.21 -10.53
CA VAL A 49 12.28 -3.36 -11.51
C VAL A 49 13.31 -2.48 -12.26
N SER A 50 13.00 -2.06 -13.49
CA SER A 50 13.88 -1.15 -14.23
C SER A 50 13.93 0.23 -13.57
N LYS A 51 15.09 0.91 -13.69
CA LYS A 51 15.30 2.25 -13.11
C LYS A 51 14.24 3.26 -13.56
N ASN A 52 13.90 3.24 -14.86
CA ASN A 52 12.93 4.18 -15.42
C ASN A 52 11.52 3.97 -14.86
N ILE A 53 11.09 2.71 -14.72
CA ILE A 53 9.79 2.40 -14.12
C ILE A 53 9.78 2.79 -12.64
N LEU A 54 10.84 2.46 -11.90
CA LEU A 54 10.93 2.82 -10.48
C LEU A 54 10.91 4.33 -10.26
N ALA A 55 11.69 5.09 -11.03
CA ALA A 55 11.75 6.54 -10.95
C ALA A 55 10.38 7.17 -11.23
N ASP A 56 9.68 6.70 -12.27
CA ASP A 56 8.31 7.15 -12.57
C ASP A 56 7.35 6.88 -11.40
N ARG A 57 7.44 5.70 -10.78
CA ARG A 57 6.54 5.31 -9.69
C ARG A 57 6.82 6.03 -8.37
N LEU A 58 8.08 6.17 -7.99
CA LEU A 58 8.45 6.95 -6.82
C LEU A 58 7.99 8.40 -6.96
N ARG A 59 8.21 9.01 -8.14
CA ARG A 59 7.71 10.36 -8.43
C ARG A 59 6.19 10.44 -8.30
N LYS A 60 5.43 9.52 -8.88
CA LYS A 60 3.95 9.50 -8.76
C LYS A 60 3.47 9.35 -7.31
N LEU A 61 4.14 8.53 -6.51
CA LEU A 61 3.82 8.37 -5.09
C LEU A 61 4.15 9.62 -4.29
N VAL A 62 5.21 10.35 -4.66
CA VAL A 62 5.53 11.66 -4.08
C VAL A 62 4.51 12.72 -4.49
N ASP A 63 4.17 12.80 -5.77
CA ASP A 63 3.17 13.74 -6.30
C ASP A 63 1.78 13.50 -5.68
N ALA A 64 1.45 12.25 -5.38
CA ALA A 64 0.21 11.86 -4.68
C ALA A 64 0.27 12.05 -3.15
N GLY A 65 1.40 12.51 -2.61
CA GLY A 65 1.58 12.72 -1.16
C GLY A 65 1.62 11.45 -0.34
N ILE A 66 1.89 10.28 -0.94
CA ILE A 66 2.07 9.00 -0.25
C ILE A 66 3.50 8.88 0.30
N LEU A 67 4.48 9.34 -0.47
CA LEU A 67 5.87 9.46 -0.07
C LEU A 67 6.27 10.93 -0.06
N GLN A 68 7.34 11.23 0.65
CA GLN A 68 8.07 12.49 0.53
C GLN A 68 9.57 12.21 0.46
N THR A 69 10.32 13.12 -0.14
CA THR A 69 11.78 13.06 -0.16
C THR A 69 12.37 13.89 0.97
N GLN A 70 13.35 13.35 1.67
CA GLN A 70 14.14 14.07 2.67
C GLN A 70 15.64 13.81 2.49
N ALA A 71 16.47 14.66 3.07
CA ALA A 71 17.92 14.43 3.14
C ALA A 71 18.21 13.12 3.88
N ALA A 72 19.22 12.39 3.41
CA ALA A 72 19.58 11.12 4.01
C ALA A 72 19.99 11.26 5.48
N SER A 73 19.50 10.34 6.30
CA SER A 73 19.71 10.36 7.75
C SER A 73 21.16 10.07 8.15
N ASP A 74 21.96 9.49 7.24
CA ASP A 74 23.38 9.17 7.45
C ASP A 74 24.34 10.32 7.09
N GLY A 75 23.81 11.51 6.79
CA GLY A 75 24.61 12.71 6.47
C GLY A 75 25.21 12.71 5.06
N THR A 76 24.85 11.75 4.21
CA THR A 76 25.22 11.76 2.80
C THR A 76 24.38 12.75 1.98
N SER A 77 24.81 13.03 0.74
CA SER A 77 24.05 13.87 -0.20
C SER A 77 22.85 13.16 -0.86
N TYR A 78 22.59 11.90 -0.49
CA TYR A 78 21.47 11.14 -1.04
C TYR A 78 20.13 11.62 -0.49
N GLN A 79 19.06 11.25 -1.20
CA GLN A 79 17.69 11.48 -0.80
C GLN A 79 17.06 10.16 -0.35
N GLU A 80 16.26 10.23 0.71
CA GLU A 80 15.45 9.13 1.22
C GLU A 80 13.99 9.39 0.91
N TYR A 81 13.27 8.33 0.51
CA TYR A 81 11.82 8.32 0.35
C TYR A 81 11.21 7.79 1.63
N VAL A 82 10.37 8.58 2.29
CA VAL A 82 9.71 8.22 3.54
C VAL A 82 8.20 8.33 3.40
N LEU A 83 7.46 7.47 4.10
CA LEU A 83 6.00 7.52 4.13
C LEU A 83 5.54 8.81 4.81
N THR A 84 4.56 9.47 4.20
CA THR A 84 3.81 10.55 4.84
C THR A 84 2.74 9.96 5.79
N GLU A 85 1.99 10.80 6.49
CA GLU A 85 0.79 10.36 7.23
C GLU A 85 -0.21 9.63 6.33
N ALA A 86 -0.45 10.16 5.12
CA ALA A 86 -1.31 9.51 4.13
C ALA A 86 -0.73 8.16 3.68
N GLY A 87 0.59 8.05 3.50
CA GLY A 87 1.26 6.80 3.18
C GLY A 87 1.18 5.77 4.30
N LEU A 88 1.38 6.18 5.55
CA LEU A 88 1.23 5.32 6.73
C LEU A 88 -0.21 4.77 6.86
N SER A 89 -1.21 5.56 6.47
CA SER A 89 -2.62 5.14 6.46
C SER A 89 -2.93 3.99 5.49
N LEU A 90 -2.01 3.65 4.58
CA LEU A 90 -2.13 2.48 3.68
C LEU A 90 -1.78 1.15 4.37
N PHE A 91 -1.29 1.15 5.61
CA PHE A 91 -0.91 -0.07 6.31
C PHE A 91 -2.05 -1.12 6.33
N PRO A 92 -3.31 -0.79 6.66
CA PRO A 92 -4.40 -1.76 6.61
C PRO A 92 -4.62 -2.38 5.23
N LEU A 93 -4.44 -1.61 4.15
CA LEU A 93 -4.54 -2.11 2.79
C LEU A 93 -3.44 -3.13 2.49
N ILE A 94 -2.20 -2.86 2.91
CA ILE A 94 -1.07 -3.79 2.78
C ILE A 94 -1.31 -5.08 3.57
N VAL A 95 -1.82 -4.98 4.81
CA VAL A 95 -2.14 -6.14 5.64
C VAL A 95 -3.24 -6.99 5.00
N ALA A 96 -4.32 -6.37 4.53
CA ALA A 96 -5.42 -7.08 3.88
C ALA A 96 -4.96 -7.81 2.60
N LEU A 97 -4.15 -7.15 1.76
CA LEU A 97 -3.57 -7.77 0.56
C LEU A 97 -2.67 -8.95 0.89
N ARG A 98 -1.81 -8.79 1.91
CA ARG A 98 -0.95 -9.87 2.40
C ARG A 98 -1.77 -11.07 2.85
N GLN A 99 -2.75 -10.85 3.73
CA GLN A 99 -3.57 -11.92 4.30
C GLN A 99 -4.40 -12.64 3.23
N TRP A 100 -4.95 -11.91 2.26
CA TRP A 100 -5.64 -12.51 1.12
C TRP A 100 -4.68 -13.36 0.27
N GLY A 101 -3.48 -12.85 -0.02
CA GLY A 101 -2.44 -13.59 -0.73
C GLY A 101 -2.05 -14.88 -0.01
N GLU A 102 -1.76 -14.80 1.30
CA GLU A 102 -1.43 -15.94 2.17
C GLU A 102 -2.52 -17.02 2.14
N ALA A 103 -3.80 -16.63 2.14
CA ALA A 103 -4.93 -17.55 2.18
C ALA A 103 -5.25 -18.23 0.84
N HIS A 104 -4.92 -17.59 -0.30
CA HIS A 104 -5.45 -18.01 -1.60
C HIS A 104 -4.41 -18.29 -2.68
N LEU A 105 -3.19 -17.74 -2.57
CA LEU A 105 -2.20 -17.80 -3.64
C LEU A 105 -1.04 -18.77 -3.39
N PHE A 106 -0.94 -19.34 -2.19
CA PHE A 106 0.11 -20.30 -1.83
C PHE A 106 -0.45 -21.71 -1.71
N LYS A 107 0.30 -22.68 -2.22
CA LYS A 107 -0.03 -24.09 -2.03
C LYS A 107 0.25 -24.51 -0.59
N ARG A 108 -0.40 -25.59 -0.14
CA ARG A 108 -0.13 -26.17 1.18
C ARG A 108 1.37 -26.51 1.31
N GLY A 109 2.02 -25.91 2.31
CA GLY A 109 3.45 -26.12 2.60
C GLY A 109 4.41 -25.28 1.75
N GLU A 110 3.90 -24.43 0.85
CA GLU A 110 4.71 -23.46 0.13
C GLU A 110 5.21 -22.36 1.08
N ARG A 111 6.50 -22.02 0.98
CA ARG A 111 7.11 -21.01 1.85
C ARG A 111 6.63 -19.62 1.47
N HIS A 112 6.17 -18.86 2.45
CA HIS A 112 5.85 -17.45 2.31
C HIS A 112 6.17 -16.69 3.59
N SER A 113 6.28 -15.36 3.51
CA SER A 113 6.40 -14.52 4.70
C SER A 113 5.05 -14.39 5.40
N VAL A 114 5.08 -14.17 6.71
CA VAL A 114 3.91 -13.87 7.53
C VAL A 114 4.15 -12.56 8.25
N LEU A 115 3.10 -11.76 8.45
CA LEU A 115 3.20 -10.56 9.27
C LEU A 115 3.04 -10.91 10.75
N ILE A 116 3.99 -10.48 11.56
CA ILE A 116 3.97 -10.61 13.01
C ILE A 116 3.93 -9.24 13.67
N ASP A 117 3.32 -9.19 14.85
CA ASP A 117 3.51 -8.10 15.79
C ASP A 117 4.90 -8.23 16.40
N ALA A 118 5.71 -7.18 16.29
CA ALA A 118 7.10 -7.16 16.75
C ALA A 118 7.22 -7.26 18.27
N GLU A 119 6.23 -6.81 19.04
CA GLU A 119 6.25 -6.85 20.49
C GLU A 119 5.88 -8.25 21.02
N THR A 120 4.87 -8.88 20.41
CA THR A 120 4.36 -10.17 20.89
C THR A 120 4.92 -11.38 20.14
N GLY A 121 5.53 -11.18 18.97
CA GLY A 121 5.99 -12.23 18.06
C GLY A 121 4.87 -13.06 17.42
N LYS A 122 3.60 -12.71 17.68
CA LYS A 122 2.43 -13.45 17.19
C LYS A 122 2.04 -12.96 15.80
N ARG A 123 1.43 -13.85 15.01
CA ARG A 123 0.85 -13.47 13.71
C ARG A 123 -0.24 -12.43 13.93
N VAL A 124 -0.24 -11.40 13.09
CA VAL A 124 -1.33 -10.42 13.05
C VAL A 124 -2.63 -11.13 12.68
N THR A 125 -3.67 -10.93 13.49
CA THR A 125 -4.99 -11.54 13.29
C THR A 125 -5.62 -11.08 11.97
N TYR A 126 -6.46 -11.93 11.38
CA TYR A 126 -7.18 -11.58 10.15
C TYR A 126 -7.95 -10.28 10.32
N MET A 127 -7.71 -9.33 9.41
CA MET A 127 -8.35 -8.03 9.40
C MET A 127 -9.74 -8.14 8.77
N ALA A 128 -10.76 -7.68 9.48
CA ALA A 128 -12.12 -7.60 8.96
C ALA A 128 -12.74 -6.26 9.37
N PRO A 129 -13.58 -5.64 8.52
CA PRO A 129 -14.43 -4.54 8.95
C PRO A 129 -15.30 -4.97 10.13
N LEU A 130 -15.41 -4.12 11.14
CA LEU A 130 -16.23 -4.37 12.32
C LEU A 130 -17.45 -3.46 12.34
N SER A 131 -18.54 -3.96 12.89
CA SER A 131 -19.72 -3.20 13.27
C SER A 131 -19.42 -2.37 14.53
N THR A 132 -20.31 -1.42 14.87
CA THR A 132 -20.16 -0.55 16.06
C THR A 132 -20.14 -1.31 17.37
N ASP A 133 -20.66 -2.54 17.38
CA ASP A 133 -20.65 -3.48 18.51
C ASP A 133 -19.39 -4.38 18.54
N GLY A 134 -18.45 -4.18 17.61
CA GLY A 134 -17.21 -4.96 17.50
C GLY A 134 -17.37 -6.30 16.77
N SER A 135 -18.58 -6.67 16.32
CA SER A 135 -18.78 -7.90 15.54
C SER A 135 -18.29 -7.77 14.09
N PRO A 136 -17.83 -8.86 13.43
CA PRO A 136 -17.47 -8.80 12.02
C PRO A 136 -18.63 -8.35 11.13
N LEU A 137 -18.39 -7.36 10.26
CA LEU A 137 -19.38 -6.81 9.35
C LEU A 137 -19.36 -7.56 8.01
N HIS A 138 -20.46 -8.24 7.70
CA HIS A 138 -20.61 -8.97 6.45
C HIS A 138 -21.01 -8.04 5.28
N PRO A 139 -20.50 -8.23 4.05
CA PRO A 139 -20.85 -7.39 2.89
C PRO A 139 -22.36 -7.28 2.62
N ALA A 140 -23.13 -8.36 2.82
CA ALA A 140 -24.59 -8.33 2.66
C ALA A 140 -25.32 -7.40 3.65
N ARG A 141 -24.64 -6.95 4.71
CA ARG A 141 -25.14 -5.96 5.69
C ARG A 141 -24.65 -4.54 5.41
N THR A 142 -24.00 -4.31 4.27
CA THR A 142 -23.50 -2.98 3.88
C THR A 142 -24.20 -2.48 2.62
N LEU A 143 -24.28 -1.16 2.49
CA LEU A 143 -24.76 -0.49 1.29
C LEU A 143 -23.92 0.77 1.06
N VAL A 144 -23.69 1.10 -0.21
CA VAL A 144 -22.99 2.33 -0.59
C VAL A 144 -24.03 3.44 -0.72
N ARG A 145 -23.87 4.51 0.08
CA ARG A 145 -24.67 5.74 -0.05
C ARG A 145 -23.80 6.85 -0.62
N LYS A 146 -24.11 7.33 -1.83
CA LYS A 146 -23.44 8.50 -2.44
C LYS A 146 -23.78 9.75 -1.60
N VAL A 147 -22.77 10.47 -1.14
CA VAL A 147 -22.92 11.74 -0.41
C VAL A 147 -22.98 12.86 -1.46
N LYS A 148 -24.02 13.70 -1.38
CA LYS A 148 -24.17 14.89 -2.24
C LYS A 148 -23.49 16.08 -1.60
#